data_AF-A0A258LQ75-F1
#
_entry.id   AF-A0A258LQ75-F1
#
_cell.length_a   1.000
_cell.length_b   1.000
_cell.length_c   1.000
_cell.angle_alpha   90.00
_cell.angle_beta   90.00
_cell.angle_gamma   90.00
#
_symmetry.space_group_name_H-M   'P 1'
#
loop_
_entity.id
_entity.type
_entity.pdbx_description
1 polymer ?
#
loop_
_entity_poly.entity_id
_entity_poly.type
_entity_poly.pdbx_seq_one_letter_code
_entity_poly.pdbx_strand_id
1 'polypeptide(L)'
;MKSQKSIQKYFASLLSGLFLFVGSVSAQAVDQSTPDGLIKTVVSDVMASVKSDPEIQKGNIPRIVELVEKKILPYADMRRTTEMAMGPNWKKATPEQQAQLVSEFKSLLIRTYSGALSQLRDQTIQFKPLRAAPDDKEVVVRTVVIGRGDPIPLDYRLEKTA
;
A
#
# COMPACT_ATOMS: atom_id res chain seq x y z
N MET A 1 6.27 72.61 -2.15
CA MET A 1 7.08 71.38 -2.12
C MET A 1 7.30 70.95 -0.67
N LYS A 2 6.38 70.16 -0.07
CA LYS A 2 6.51 69.48 1.24
C LYS A 2 5.19 68.73 1.56
N SER A 3 4.86 67.73 0.75
CA SER A 3 3.80 66.76 1.06
C SER A 3 4.29 65.36 0.71
N GLN A 4 5.30 64.88 1.45
CA GLN A 4 5.91 63.57 1.19
C GLN A 4 6.44 62.87 2.44
N LYS A 5 6.04 63.29 3.66
CA LYS A 5 6.56 62.70 4.92
C LYS A 5 5.49 62.06 5.82
N SER A 6 4.23 62.00 5.41
CA SER A 6 3.15 61.42 6.23
C SER A 6 2.83 59.96 5.90
N ILE A 7 3.28 59.45 4.74
CA ILE A 7 2.95 58.09 4.26
C ILE A 7 3.88 57.01 4.87
N GLN A 8 5.07 57.41 5.32
CA GLN A 8 6.09 56.47 5.81
C GLN A 8 5.79 55.86 7.19
N LYS A 9 4.85 56.41 7.96
CA LYS A 9 4.52 55.91 9.32
C LYS A 9 3.44 54.83 9.35
N TYR A 10 2.77 54.56 8.23
CA TYR A 10 1.77 53.48 8.14
C TYR A 10 2.33 52.19 7.52
N PHE A 11 3.54 52.23 6.97
CA PHE A 11 4.20 51.05 6.40
C PHE A 11 4.85 50.13 7.44
N ALA A 12 4.95 50.57 8.70
CA ALA A 12 5.66 49.85 9.76
C ALA A 12 4.75 49.04 10.72
N SER A 13 3.44 48.94 10.44
CA SER A 13 2.49 48.22 11.32
C SER A 13 1.69 47.10 10.65
N LEU A 14 2.12 46.64 9.47
CA LEU A 14 1.44 45.57 8.72
C LEU A 14 2.37 44.38 8.40
N LEU A 15 3.31 44.09 9.31
CA LEU A 15 4.21 42.93 9.21
C LEU A 15 4.14 42.04 10.47
N SER A 16 2.93 41.78 10.96
CA SER A 16 2.68 40.79 12.02
C SER A 16 1.37 40.08 11.73
N GLY A 17 1.45 39.04 10.91
CA GLY A 17 0.28 38.26 10.53
C GLY A 17 0.46 37.39 9.30
N LEU A 18 1.61 36.70 9.16
CA LEU A 18 1.72 35.58 8.21
C LEU A 18 2.28 34.37 8.96
N PHE A 19 1.52 33.94 9.96
CA PHE A 19 1.75 32.67 10.65
C PHE A 19 1.03 31.56 9.87
N LEU A 20 1.84 30.72 9.23
CA LEU A 20 1.64 29.27 9.08
C LEU A 20 0.26 28.79 8.59
N PHE A 21 0.07 28.76 7.27
CA PHE A 21 -0.79 27.75 6.64
C PHE A 21 0.10 26.61 6.15
N VAL A 22 0.64 25.82 7.09
CA VAL A 22 1.19 24.50 6.76
C VAL A 22 -0.02 23.60 6.61
N GLY A 23 -0.44 23.36 5.36
CA GLY A 23 -1.49 22.40 5.06
C GLY A 23 -1.10 21.05 5.66
N SER A 24 -1.82 20.62 6.68
CA SER A 24 -1.70 19.26 7.21
C SER A 24 -2.11 18.32 6.08
N VAL A 25 -1.13 17.70 5.44
CA VAL A 25 -1.36 16.48 4.67
C VAL A 25 -1.73 15.43 5.70
N SER A 26 -3.03 15.29 5.96
CA SER A 26 -3.55 14.18 6.74
C SER A 26 -3.24 12.91 5.95
N ALA A 27 -2.19 12.19 6.34
CA ALA A 27 -2.02 10.81 5.95
C ALA A 27 -3.31 10.09 6.34
N GLN A 28 -4.02 9.51 5.37
CA GLN A 28 -5.15 8.64 5.68
C GLN A 28 -4.62 7.51 6.56
N ALA A 29 -4.99 7.53 7.85
CA ALA A 29 -4.65 6.47 8.77
C ALA A 29 -5.24 5.17 8.20
N VAL A 30 -4.45 4.10 8.24
CA VAL A 30 -4.92 2.79 7.81
C VAL A 30 -6.06 2.37 8.73
N ASP A 31 -7.26 2.20 8.17
CA ASP A 31 -8.39 1.68 8.93
C ASP A 31 -8.17 0.19 9.18
N GLN A 32 -7.48 -0.10 10.28
CA GLN A 32 -7.22 -1.46 10.76
C GLN A 32 -8.38 -2.03 11.59
N SER A 33 -9.51 -1.32 11.69
CA SER A 33 -10.63 -1.74 12.55
C SER A 33 -11.36 -2.99 12.04
N THR A 34 -11.26 -3.26 10.73
CA THR A 34 -11.88 -4.42 10.06
C THR A 34 -10.96 -5.03 9.01
N PRO A 35 -11.06 -6.35 8.74
CA PRO A 35 -10.24 -7.03 7.73
C PRO A 35 -10.40 -6.45 6.32
N ASP A 36 -11.64 -6.13 5.92
CA ASP A 36 -11.94 -5.52 4.63
C ASP A 36 -11.50 -4.05 4.57
N GLY A 37 -11.60 -3.30 5.68
CA GLY A 37 -11.04 -1.95 5.81
C GLY A 37 -9.52 -1.91 5.63
N LEU A 38 -8.81 -2.88 6.21
CA LEU A 38 -7.36 -3.02 6.05
C LEU A 38 -7.01 -3.25 4.57
N ILE A 39 -7.60 -4.27 3.93
CA ILE A 39 -7.32 -4.57 2.52
C ILE A 39 -7.68 -3.40 1.63
N LYS A 40 -8.82 -2.74 1.87
CA LYS A 40 -9.23 -1.56 1.11
C LYS A 40 -8.20 -0.45 1.19
N THR A 41 -7.66 -0.21 2.38
CA THR A 41 -6.65 0.84 2.55
C THR A 41 -5.34 0.48 1.85
N VAL A 42 -4.82 -0.72 2.07
CA VAL A 42 -3.55 -1.19 1.48
C VAL A 42 -3.63 -1.19 -0.05
N VAL A 43 -4.71 -1.75 -0.60
CA VAL A 43 -4.92 -1.80 -2.06
C VAL A 43 -5.05 -0.40 -2.64
N SER A 44 -5.79 0.50 -1.98
CA SER A 44 -5.93 1.89 -2.45
C SER A 44 -4.59 2.63 -2.46
N ASP A 45 -3.77 2.44 -1.42
CA ASP A 45 -2.44 3.06 -1.31
C ASP A 45 -1.46 2.52 -2.37
N VAL A 46 -1.47 1.20 -2.62
CA VAL A 46 -0.70 0.57 -3.70
C VAL A 46 -1.14 1.13 -5.06
N MET A 47 -2.44 1.17 -5.34
CA MET A 47 -2.97 1.69 -6.61
C MET A 47 -2.61 3.16 -6.80
N ALA A 48 -2.73 3.98 -5.75
CA ALA A 48 -2.35 5.40 -5.80
C ALA A 48 -0.86 5.57 -6.07
N SER A 49 -0.02 4.82 -5.35
CA SER A 49 1.44 4.87 -5.49
C SER A 49 1.87 4.51 -6.91
N VAL A 50 1.33 3.42 -7.48
CA VAL A 50 1.62 3.00 -8.85
C VAL A 50 1.18 4.05 -9.89
N LYS A 51 0.01 4.65 -9.70
CA LYS A 51 -0.48 5.71 -10.61
C LYS A 51 0.35 6.99 -10.54
N SER A 52 0.91 7.29 -9.38
CA SER A 52 1.73 8.49 -9.15
C SER A 52 3.20 8.35 -9.54
N ASP A 53 3.70 7.13 -9.80
CA ASP A 53 5.12 6.86 -9.99
C ASP A 53 5.43 6.38 -11.43
N PRO A 54 5.98 7.25 -12.30
CA PRO A 54 6.29 6.89 -13.69
C PRO A 54 7.33 5.79 -13.83
N GLU A 55 8.23 5.62 -12.86
CA GLU A 55 9.27 4.59 -12.93
C GLU A 55 8.66 3.21 -12.71
N ILE A 56 7.71 3.09 -11.79
CA ILE A 56 6.91 1.87 -11.62
C ILE A 56 6.16 1.55 -12.91
N GLN A 57 5.55 2.56 -13.54
CA GLN A 57 4.80 2.39 -14.78
C GLN A 57 5.65 1.94 -15.98
N LYS A 58 6.94 2.29 -15.99
CA LYS A 58 7.93 1.82 -16.98
C LYS A 58 8.45 0.42 -16.67
N GLY A 59 8.07 -0.18 -15.54
CA GLY A 59 8.54 -1.50 -15.14
C GLY A 59 9.91 -1.49 -14.44
N ASN A 60 10.29 -0.37 -13.81
CA ASN A 60 11.52 -0.29 -13.02
C ASN A 60 11.44 -1.24 -11.81
N ILE A 61 12.13 -2.39 -11.91
CA ILE A 61 12.06 -3.47 -10.91
C ILE A 61 12.51 -3.00 -9.52
N PRO A 62 13.66 -2.32 -9.34
CA PRO A 62 14.04 -1.76 -8.04
C PRO A 62 12.95 -0.90 -7.41
N ARG A 63 12.28 -0.05 -8.20
CA ARG A 63 11.22 0.81 -7.68
C ARG A 63 9.95 0.03 -7.29
N ILE A 64 9.62 -1.01 -8.04
CA ILE A 64 8.53 -1.93 -7.70
C ILE A 64 8.84 -2.70 -6.42
N VAL A 65 10.09 -3.15 -6.23
CA VAL A 65 10.53 -3.80 -4.98
C VAL A 65 10.30 -2.85 -3.80
N GLU A 66 10.73 -1.60 -3.89
CA GLU A 66 10.50 -0.62 -2.82
C GLU A 66 9.02 -0.41 -2.50
N LEU A 67 8.15 -0.35 -3.51
CA LEU A 67 6.71 -0.26 -3.32
C LEU A 67 6.21 -1.47 -2.51
N VAL A 68 6.55 -2.68 -2.95
CA VAL A 68 6.12 -3.92 -2.29
C VAL A 68 6.60 -3.96 -0.85
N GLU A 69 7.87 -3.63 -0.60
CA GLU A 69 8.47 -3.65 0.73
C GLU A 69 7.83 -2.64 1.68
N LYS A 70 7.48 -1.45 1.19
CA LYS A 70 6.91 -0.38 2.03
C LYS A 70 5.41 -0.50 2.23
N LYS A 71 4.67 -1.02 1.25
CA LYS A 71 3.20 -0.94 1.21
C LYS A 71 2.50 -2.28 1.40
N ILE A 72 3.14 -3.39 1.02
CA ILE A 72 2.51 -4.72 1.06
C ILE A 72 3.09 -5.56 2.19
N LEU A 73 4.42 -5.68 2.26
CA LEU A 73 5.08 -6.56 3.23
C LEU A 73 4.79 -6.27 4.71
N PRO A 74 4.50 -5.03 5.15
CA PRO A 74 4.10 -4.79 6.55
C PRO A 74 2.82 -5.54 6.96
N TYR A 75 2.01 -5.96 6.00
CA TYR A 75 0.74 -6.64 6.20
C TYR A 75 0.74 -8.09 5.71
N ALA A 76 1.88 -8.60 5.24
CA ALA A 76 1.98 -9.92 4.63
C ALA A 76 2.92 -10.83 5.45
N ASP A 77 2.41 -11.99 5.86
CA ASP A 77 3.24 -13.03 6.47
C ASP A 77 3.89 -13.89 5.38
N MET A 78 5.08 -13.48 4.96
CA MET A 78 5.87 -14.21 3.98
C MET A 78 6.34 -15.57 4.48
N ARG A 79 6.54 -15.74 5.79
CA ARG A 79 6.91 -17.03 6.37
C ARG A 79 5.75 -18.00 6.23
N ARG A 80 4.56 -17.63 6.71
CA ARG A 80 3.34 -18.43 6.60
C ARG A 80 2.99 -18.74 5.16
N THR A 81 3.15 -17.78 4.26
CA THR A 81 2.92 -17.96 2.82
C THR A 81 3.87 -19.01 2.22
N THR A 82 5.15 -18.95 2.59
CA THR A 82 6.15 -19.94 2.15
C THR A 82 5.89 -21.31 2.78
N GLU A 83 5.52 -21.36 4.06
CA GLU A 83 5.12 -22.59 4.75
C GLU A 83 3.98 -23.31 4.03
N MET A 84 2.92 -22.57 3.66
CA MET A 84 1.80 -23.12 2.93
C MET A 84 2.21 -23.63 1.54
N ALA A 85 3.07 -22.90 0.83
CA ALA A 85 3.55 -23.31 -0.50
C ALA A 85 4.40 -24.58 -0.45
N MET A 86 5.21 -24.76 0.61
CA MET A 86 6.05 -25.94 0.79
C MET A 86 5.32 -27.14 1.37
N GLY A 87 4.21 -26.90 2.07
CA GLY A 87 3.42 -27.94 2.74
C GLY A 87 4.29 -28.79 3.68
N PRO A 88 4.17 -30.14 3.66
CA PRO A 88 4.90 -31.01 4.57
C PRO A 88 6.43 -30.89 4.49
N ASN A 89 6.98 -30.43 3.36
CA ASN A 89 8.42 -30.31 3.18
C ASN A 89 9.03 -29.17 3.99
N TRP A 90 8.22 -28.20 4.46
CA TRP A 90 8.70 -27.12 5.31
C TRP A 90 9.41 -27.63 6.57
N LYS A 91 8.81 -28.64 7.23
CA LYS A 91 9.34 -29.24 8.46
C LYS A 91 10.66 -29.99 8.25
N LYS A 92 11.03 -30.29 7.00
CA LYS A 92 12.28 -30.97 6.65
C LYS A 92 13.43 -30.00 6.41
N ALA A 93 13.14 -28.73 6.13
CA ALA A 93 14.14 -27.70 5.90
C ALA A 93 14.75 -27.24 7.25
N THR A 94 16.07 -27.03 7.27
CA THR A 94 16.74 -26.41 8.42
C THR A 94 16.29 -24.96 8.60
N PRO A 95 16.48 -24.34 9.77
CA PRO A 95 16.14 -22.92 9.97
C PRO A 95 16.78 -21.98 8.92
N GLU A 96 18.02 -22.27 8.52
CA GLU A 96 18.74 -21.51 7.50
C GLU A 96 18.11 -21.68 6.11
N GLN A 97 17.75 -22.92 5.75
CA GLN A 97 17.05 -23.21 4.50
C GLN A 97 15.67 -22.54 4.48
N GLN A 98 14.94 -22.57 5.59
CA GLN A 98 13.65 -21.88 5.73
C GLN A 98 13.78 -20.38 5.47
N ALA A 99 14.77 -19.72 6.05
CA ALA A 99 15.01 -18.29 5.84
C ALA A 99 15.35 -18.00 4.37
N GLN A 100 16.20 -18.83 3.74
CA GLN A 100 16.53 -18.70 2.33
C GLN A 100 15.31 -18.89 1.43
N LEU A 101 14.49 -19.91 1.70
CA LEU A 101 13.26 -20.19 0.97
C LEU A 101 12.28 -19.02 1.03
N VAL A 102 12.10 -18.40 2.19
CA VAL A 102 11.25 -17.20 2.32
C VAL A 102 11.78 -16.04 1.48
N SER A 103 13.10 -15.80 1.51
CA SER A 103 13.74 -14.72 0.74
C SER A 103 13.63 -14.93 -0.78
N GLU A 104 13.92 -16.15 -1.25
CA GLU A 104 13.87 -16.50 -2.67
C GLU A 104 12.42 -16.53 -3.18
N PHE A 105 11.49 -17.05 -2.39
CA PHE A 105 10.08 -17.06 -2.77
C PHE A 105 9.51 -15.64 -2.85
N LYS A 106 9.85 -14.76 -1.90
CA LYS A 106 9.54 -13.33 -2.00
C LYS A 106 10.07 -12.72 -3.30
N SER A 107 11.34 -12.97 -3.61
CA SER A 107 12.00 -12.43 -4.80
C SER A 107 11.37 -12.93 -6.10
N LEU A 108 11.01 -14.22 -6.15
CA LEU A 108 10.29 -14.82 -7.26
C LEU A 108 8.94 -14.13 -7.47
N LEU A 109 8.11 -14.01 -6.43
CA LEU A 109 6.79 -13.40 -6.53
C LEU A 109 6.85 -11.94 -7.00
N ILE A 110 7.78 -11.15 -6.46
CA ILE A 110 7.96 -9.77 -6.90
C ILE A 110 8.28 -9.73 -8.39
N ARG A 111 9.22 -10.56 -8.86
CA ARG A 111 9.58 -10.61 -10.29
C ARG A 111 8.40 -11.03 -11.15
N THR A 112 7.71 -12.11 -10.78
CA THR A 112 6.56 -12.65 -11.53
C THR A 112 5.43 -11.64 -11.67
N TYR A 113 5.11 -10.88 -10.62
CA TYR A 113 3.97 -9.96 -10.62
C TYR A 113 4.32 -8.49 -10.87
N SER A 114 5.61 -8.15 -10.98
CA SER A 114 6.08 -6.79 -11.29
C SER A 114 5.47 -6.22 -12.57
N GLY A 115 5.36 -7.04 -13.62
CA GLY A 115 4.74 -6.65 -14.89
C GLY A 115 3.25 -6.31 -14.75
N ALA A 116 2.52 -7.05 -13.90
CA ALA A 116 1.11 -6.73 -13.64
C ALA A 116 0.98 -5.40 -12.88
N LEU A 117 1.85 -5.16 -11.88
CA LEU A 117 1.89 -3.89 -11.15
C LEU A 117 2.21 -2.72 -12.08
N SER A 118 3.17 -2.87 -13.00
CA SER A 118 3.56 -1.80 -13.92
C SER A 118 2.47 -1.46 -14.96
N GLN A 119 1.48 -2.33 -15.15
CA GLN A 119 0.37 -2.15 -16.10
C GLN A 119 -0.89 -1.53 -15.46
N LEU A 120 -0.90 -1.28 -14.15
CA LEU A 120 -2.05 -0.66 -13.49
C LEU A 120 -2.20 0.82 -13.93
N ARG A 121 -3.34 1.15 -14.52
CA ARG A 121 -3.74 2.48 -14.98
C ARG A 121 -5.16 2.78 -14.49
N ASP A 122 -6.14 2.27 -15.21
CA ASP A 122 -7.55 2.61 -15.05
C ASP A 122 -8.34 1.52 -14.31
N GLN A 123 -7.66 0.48 -13.83
CA GLN A 123 -8.31 -0.60 -13.08
C GLN A 123 -8.92 -0.07 -11.79
N THR A 124 -10.07 -0.62 -11.46
CA THR A 124 -10.80 -0.39 -10.21
C THR A 124 -10.97 -1.72 -9.48
N ILE A 125 -11.11 -1.66 -8.16
CA ILE A 125 -11.24 -2.84 -7.32
C ILE A 125 -12.64 -2.82 -6.70
N GLN A 126 -13.42 -3.85 -6.98
CA GLN A 126 -14.72 -4.06 -6.36
C GLN A 126 -14.60 -5.03 -5.19
N PHE A 127 -15.07 -4.61 -4.03
CA PHE A 127 -15.10 -5.45 -2.82
C PHE A 127 -16.43 -6.18 -2.76
N LYS A 128 -16.38 -7.50 -2.54
CA LYS A 128 -17.58 -8.28 -2.26
C LYS A 128 -17.90 -8.21 -0.76
N PRO A 129 -19.18 -8.42 -0.36
CA PRO A 129 -19.55 -8.44 1.05
C PRO A 129 -18.69 -9.42 1.84
N LEU A 130 -18.05 -8.92 2.91
CA LEU A 130 -17.32 -9.76 3.85
C LEU A 130 -18.30 -10.65 4.60
N ARG A 131 -17.97 -11.93 4.69
CA ARG A 131 -18.69 -12.91 5.51
C ARG A 131 -17.70 -13.46 6.52
N ALA A 132 -17.70 -12.88 7.71
CA ALA A 132 -16.87 -13.26 8.83
C ALA A 132 -17.64 -13.04 10.13
N ALA A 133 -17.49 -13.94 11.08
CA ALA A 133 -17.92 -13.74 12.45
C ALA A 133 -16.88 -12.90 13.21
N PRO A 134 -17.27 -12.14 14.26
CA PRO A 134 -16.34 -11.29 15.02
C PRO A 134 -15.17 -12.04 15.68
N ASP A 135 -15.34 -13.33 15.93
CA ASP A 135 -14.38 -14.25 16.56
C ASP A 135 -13.54 -15.06 15.55
N ASP A 136 -13.80 -14.92 14.25
CA ASP A 136 -13.02 -15.58 13.21
C ASP A 136 -11.56 -15.13 13.26
N LYS A 137 -10.65 -16.11 13.39
CA LYS A 137 -9.20 -15.88 13.36
C LYS A 137 -8.64 -15.83 11.95
N GLU A 138 -9.31 -16.46 11.00
CA GLU A 138 -8.96 -16.45 9.59
C GLU A 138 -10.17 -16.01 8.77
N VAL A 139 -9.98 -15.03 7.89
CA VAL A 139 -11.05 -14.50 7.04
C VAL A 139 -10.58 -14.37 5.59
N VAL A 140 -11.53 -14.38 4.66
CA VAL A 140 -11.25 -14.15 3.23
C VAL A 140 -11.96 -12.90 2.78
N VAL A 141 -11.19 -11.85 2.48
CA VAL A 141 -11.68 -10.64 1.83
C VAL A 141 -11.66 -10.87 0.33
N ARG A 142 -12.85 -10.90 -0.29
CA ARG A 142 -13.00 -11.19 -1.73
C ARG A 142 -13.10 -9.92 -2.53
N THR A 143 -12.28 -9.80 -3.58
CA THR A 143 -12.32 -8.66 -4.49
C THR A 143 -12.37 -9.07 -5.94
N VAL A 144 -12.71 -8.13 -6.81
CA VAL A 144 -12.66 -8.30 -8.26
C VAL A 144 -11.98 -7.07 -8.85
N VAL A 145 -10.91 -7.30 -9.60
CA VAL A 145 -10.24 -6.27 -10.40
C VAL A 145 -11.03 -6.08 -11.70
N ILE A 146 -11.52 -4.87 -11.91
CA ILE A 146 -12.26 -4.47 -13.11
C ILE A 146 -11.39 -3.55 -13.95
N GLY A 147 -11.16 -3.93 -15.20
CA GLY A 147 -10.40 -3.17 -16.17
C GLY A 147 -11.06 -3.20 -17.54
N ARG A 148 -10.26 -3.17 -18.61
CA ARG A 148 -10.76 -3.25 -20.00
C ARG A 148 -11.04 -4.68 -20.49
N GLY A 149 -10.55 -5.69 -19.78
CA GLY A 149 -10.76 -7.11 -20.07
C GLY A 149 -11.70 -7.77 -19.06
N ASP A 150 -11.65 -9.11 -19.03
CA ASP A 150 -12.48 -9.89 -18.12
C ASP A 150 -12.20 -9.54 -16.64
N PRO A 151 -13.24 -9.48 -15.79
CA PRO A 151 -13.09 -9.30 -14.36
C PRO A 151 -12.19 -10.38 -13.73
N ILE A 152 -11.15 -9.96 -12.99
CA ILE A 152 -10.20 -10.88 -12.37
C ILE A 152 -10.49 -10.99 -10.87
N PRO A 153 -10.92 -12.14 -10.34
CA PRO A 153 -11.09 -12.31 -8.91
C PRO A 153 -9.73 -12.31 -8.20
N LEU A 154 -9.62 -11.56 -7.10
CA LEU A 154 -8.44 -11.53 -6.25
C LEU A 154 -8.88 -11.58 -4.78
N ASP A 155 -8.62 -12.72 -4.15
CA ASP A 155 -9.04 -12.99 -2.78
C ASP A 155 -7.83 -12.89 -1.83
N TYR A 156 -8.03 -12.22 -0.70
CA TYR A 156 -7.02 -12.03 0.32
C TYR A 156 -7.38 -12.86 1.56
N ARG A 157 -6.45 -13.71 2.00
CA ARG A 157 -6.57 -14.45 3.25
C ARG A 157 -5.88 -13.66 4.35
N LEU A 158 -6.60 -13.35 5.41
CA LEU A 158 -6.07 -12.63 6.55
C LEU A 158 -6.17 -13.52 7.78
N GLU A 159 -5.12 -13.50 8.58
CA GLU A 159 -5.09 -14.11 9.91
C GLU A 159 -4.98 -13.00 10.95
N LYS A 160 -5.79 -13.08 12.01
CA LYS A 160 -5.71 -12.16 13.14
C LYS A 160 -4.51 -12.56 14.00
N THR A 161 -3.45 -11.75 13.94
CA THR A 161 -2.30 -11.88 14.85
C THR A 161 -2.68 -11.38 16.25
N ALA A 162 -2.13 -12.02 17.28
CA ALA A 162 -2.43 -11.73 18.69
C ALA A 162 -2.00 -10.33 19.14
#